data_AF-A0A9Q3BFW1-F1
#
_entry.id   AF-A0A9Q3BFW1-F1
#
_cell.length_a   1.000
_cell.length_b   1.000
_cell.length_c   1.000
_cell.angle_alpha   90.00
_cell.angle_beta   90.00
_cell.angle_gamma   90.00
#
_symmetry.space_group_name_H-M   'P 1'
#
loop_
_entity.id
_entity.type
_entity.pdbx_description
1 polymer ?
#
loop_
_entity_poly.entity_id
_entity_poly.type
_entity_poly.pdbx_seq_one_letter_code
_entity_poly.pdbx_strand_id
1 'polypeptide(L)'
;MSEAQYIKKYFNFFSPRNRWTDREGKSDSRTVSLDVLKKVVKEELESAIRRFKKHADRNRTIPSDFQPGEKVWLASKNIKTTRPTKKLSEGWLEPFEFLKKVGSHAYHLKLPLKWKSVHPVFHVSFLEPVKQSSIANRNQFPLPPILVEEQE
;
A
#
# COMPACT_ATOMS: atom_id res chain seq x y z
N MET A 1 19.67 52.81 -55.60
CA MET A 1 20.41 51.58 -55.26
C MET A 1 19.39 50.53 -54.84
N SER A 2 19.43 49.34 -55.44
CA SER A 2 18.47 48.27 -55.14
C SER A 2 18.71 47.71 -53.73
N GLU A 3 17.65 47.35 -53.01
CA GLU A 3 17.67 46.73 -51.67
C GLU A 3 18.58 45.49 -51.62
N ALA A 4 18.70 44.77 -52.75
CA ALA A 4 19.62 43.64 -52.90
C ALA A 4 21.11 44.04 -52.90
N GLN A 5 21.46 45.27 -53.29
CA GLN A 5 22.82 45.82 -53.19
C GLN A 5 23.14 46.28 -51.75
N TYR A 6 22.13 46.63 -50.95
CA TYR A 6 22.31 47.01 -49.55
C TYR A 6 22.67 45.79 -48.69
N ILE A 7 21.97 44.67 -48.86
CA ILE A 7 22.18 43.45 -48.07
C ILE A 7 23.56 42.81 -48.38
N LYS A 8 24.02 42.85 -49.64
CA LYS A 8 25.34 42.32 -50.02
C LYS A 8 26.53 43.13 -49.47
N LYS A 9 26.35 44.43 -49.16
CA LYS A 9 27.42 45.28 -48.61
C LYS A 9 27.71 44.98 -47.14
N TYR A 10 26.71 44.53 -46.38
CA TYR A 10 26.84 44.31 -44.94
C TYR A 10 27.07 42.84 -44.54
N PHE A 11 26.95 41.88 -45.46
CA PHE A 11 27.14 40.46 -45.18
C PHE A 11 28.59 39.95 -45.35
N ASN A 12 29.59 40.83 -45.38
CA ASN A 12 31.00 40.47 -45.50
C ASN A 12 31.87 40.88 -44.30
N PHE A 13 31.27 41.39 -43.21
CA PHE A 13 32.03 41.81 -42.01
C PHE A 13 32.01 40.80 -40.85
N PHE A 14 31.32 39.67 -41.01
CA PHE A 14 31.46 38.55 -40.10
C PHE A 14 31.69 37.31 -40.95
N SER A 15 32.95 36.88 -41.07
CA SER A 15 33.28 35.52 -41.46
C SER A 15 33.28 34.68 -40.18
N PRO A 16 32.15 34.10 -39.72
CA PRO A 16 32.27 32.97 -38.83
C PRO A 16 32.84 31.87 -39.71
N ARG A 17 34.00 31.31 -39.34
CA ARG A 17 34.48 30.02 -39.86
C ARG A 17 33.26 29.13 -40.10
N ASN A 18 32.98 28.76 -41.34
CA ASN A 18 31.95 27.79 -41.69
C ASN A 18 32.32 26.46 -40.98
N ARG A 19 31.84 26.32 -39.75
CA ARG A 19 31.99 25.15 -38.85
C ARG A 19 30.66 24.38 -38.74
N TRP A 20 29.63 24.85 -39.44
CA TRP A 20 28.27 24.30 -39.34
C TRP A 20 28.01 23.18 -40.34
N THR A 21 28.73 23.12 -41.46
CA THR A 21 28.56 22.08 -42.49
C THR A 21 29.18 20.73 -42.11
N ASP A 22 29.99 20.66 -41.05
CA ASP A 22 30.60 19.40 -40.54
C ASP A 22 29.86 18.79 -39.34
N ARG A 23 28.77 19.43 -38.87
CA ARG A 23 28.07 19.04 -37.63
C ARG A 23 26.87 18.10 -37.83
N GLU A 24 26.35 17.98 -39.04
CA GLU A 24 25.11 17.23 -39.31
C GLU A 24 25.29 15.73 -39.03
N GLY A 25 26.38 15.11 -39.49
CA GLY A 25 26.65 13.68 -39.22
C GLY A 25 26.99 13.33 -37.76
N LYS A 26 27.34 14.32 -36.92
CA LYS A 26 27.70 14.11 -35.51
C LYS A 26 26.51 14.34 -34.56
N SER A 27 25.45 15.00 -35.02
CA SER A 27 24.21 15.16 -34.24
C SER A 27 23.35 13.91 -34.29
N ASP A 28 23.23 13.28 -35.47
CA ASP A 28 22.42 12.06 -35.64
C ASP A 28 22.95 10.86 -34.85
N SER A 29 24.27 10.71 -34.76
CA SER A 29 24.88 9.67 -33.92
C SER A 29 24.64 9.91 -32.42
N ARG A 30 24.57 11.17 -31.98
CA ARG A 30 24.28 11.53 -30.58
C ARG A 30 22.82 11.34 -30.24
N THR A 31 21.89 11.69 -31.14
CA THR A 31 20.45 11.46 -30.91
C THR A 31 20.16 9.97 -30.82
N VAL A 32 20.73 9.16 -31.72
CA VAL A 32 20.66 7.69 -31.64
C VAL A 32 21.23 7.17 -30.32
N SER A 33 22.39 7.69 -29.89
CA SER A 33 22.99 7.32 -28.60
C SER A 33 22.13 7.71 -27.39
N LEU A 34 21.51 8.89 -27.42
CA LEU A 34 20.61 9.38 -26.37
C LEU A 34 19.33 8.53 -26.30
N ASP A 35 18.79 8.10 -27.43
CA ASP A 35 17.59 7.27 -27.45
C ASP A 35 17.87 5.85 -26.97
N VAL A 36 19.05 5.30 -27.26
CA VAL A 36 19.53 4.05 -26.65
C VAL A 36 19.68 4.22 -25.14
N LEU A 37 20.31 5.30 -24.66
CA LEU A 37 20.48 5.56 -23.24
C LEU A 37 19.15 5.72 -22.50
N LYS A 38 18.17 6.44 -23.09
CA LYS A 38 16.83 6.56 -22.52
C LYS A 38 16.14 5.21 -22.37
N LYS A 39 16.29 4.30 -23.35
CA LYS A 39 15.76 2.94 -23.27
C LYS A 39 16.37 2.18 -22.11
N VAL A 40 17.70 2.19 -21.99
CA VAL A 40 18.42 1.51 -20.90
C VAL A 40 18.00 2.07 -19.53
N VAL A 41 17.94 3.39 -19.37
CA VAL A 41 17.52 4.02 -18.11
C VAL A 41 16.09 3.64 -17.75
N LYS A 42 15.19 3.59 -18.73
CA LYS A 42 13.80 3.17 -18.51
C LYS A 42 13.72 1.71 -18.07
N GLU A 43 14.46 0.82 -18.72
CA GLU A 43 14.53 -0.60 -18.37
C GLU A 43 15.06 -0.79 -16.94
N GLU A 44 16.13 -0.08 -16.57
CA GLU A 44 16.66 -0.15 -15.20
C GLU A 44 15.71 0.42 -14.16
N LEU A 45 15.00 1.50 -14.48
CA LEU A 45 13.98 2.05 -13.60
C LEU A 45 12.84 1.06 -13.37
N GLU A 46 12.36 0.41 -14.44
CA GLU A 46 11.36 -0.65 -14.33
C GLU A 46 11.89 -1.85 -13.52
N SER A 47 13.15 -2.23 -13.70
CA SER A 47 13.81 -3.30 -12.95
C SER A 47 13.84 -2.97 -11.46
N ALA A 48 14.21 -1.73 -11.10
CA ALA A 48 14.23 -1.24 -9.73
C ALA A 48 12.81 -1.22 -9.12
N ILE A 49 11.81 -0.69 -9.82
CA ILE A 49 10.41 -0.69 -9.38
C ILE A 49 9.93 -2.12 -9.11
N ARG A 50 10.23 -3.08 -9.99
CA ARG A 50 9.89 -4.50 -9.77
C ARG A 50 10.55 -5.08 -8.52
N ARG A 51 11.82 -4.76 -8.26
CA ARG A 51 12.54 -5.19 -7.04
C ARG A 51 11.89 -4.61 -5.78
N PHE A 52 11.60 -3.32 -5.77
CA PHE A 52 10.91 -2.66 -4.65
C PHE A 52 9.53 -3.25 -4.41
N LYS A 53 8.73 -3.43 -5.47
CA LYS A 53 7.41 -4.04 -5.41
C LYS A 53 7.47 -5.45 -4.80
N LYS A 54 8.40 -6.30 -5.26
CA LYS A 54 8.59 -7.66 -4.72
C LYS A 54 8.90 -7.65 -3.21
N HIS A 55 9.70 -6.69 -2.75
CA HIS A 55 10.03 -6.58 -1.33
C HIS A 55 8.84 -6.05 -0.51
N ALA A 56 8.15 -5.02 -1.01
CA ALA A 56 6.99 -4.43 -0.35
C ALA A 56 5.81 -5.42 -0.25
N ASP A 57 5.51 -6.13 -1.33
CA ASP A 57 4.40 -7.08 -1.40
C ASP A 57 4.66 -8.35 -0.55
N ARG A 58 5.93 -8.67 -0.21
CA ARG A 58 6.29 -9.87 0.58
C ARG A 58 5.57 -9.94 1.93
N ASN A 59 5.43 -8.81 2.60
CA ASN A 59 4.85 -8.73 3.95
C ASN A 59 3.43 -8.14 3.92
N ARG A 60 2.83 -7.97 2.74
CA ARG A 60 1.51 -7.37 2.61
C ARG A 60 0.45 -8.39 3.03
N THR A 61 -0.39 -8.02 3.99
CA THR A 61 -1.54 -8.83 4.38
C THR A 61 -2.56 -8.85 3.23
N ILE A 62 -2.89 -10.05 2.75
CA ILE A 62 -3.91 -10.23 1.72
C ILE A 62 -5.29 -10.00 2.37
N PRO A 63 -6.13 -9.09 1.83
CA PRO A 63 -7.48 -8.89 2.33
C PRO A 63 -8.30 -10.17 2.14
N SER A 64 -8.79 -10.73 3.25
CA SER A 64 -9.72 -11.86 3.20
C SER A 64 -11.11 -11.38 2.80
N ASP A 65 -11.81 -12.14 1.95
CA ASP A 65 -13.16 -11.81 1.51
C ASP A 65 -14.19 -12.28 2.54
N PHE A 66 -14.38 -11.48 3.58
CA PHE A 66 -15.41 -11.69 4.59
C PHE A 66 -16.80 -11.36 4.06
N GLN A 67 -17.79 -12.17 4.42
CA GLN A 67 -19.21 -11.91 4.11
C GLN A 67 -19.92 -11.25 5.31
N PRO A 68 -20.79 -10.24 5.09
CA PRO A 68 -21.57 -9.62 6.15
C PRO A 68 -22.28 -10.67 7.02
N GLY A 69 -22.12 -10.57 8.35
CA GLY A 69 -22.65 -11.51 9.34
C GLY A 69 -21.67 -12.59 9.78
N GLU A 70 -20.54 -12.77 9.09
CA GLU A 70 -19.47 -13.67 9.55
C GLU A 70 -18.84 -13.18 10.85
N LYS A 71 -18.42 -14.13 11.69
CA LYS A 71 -17.70 -13.82 12.92
C LYS A 71 -16.20 -13.81 12.65
N VAL A 72 -15.53 -12.75 13.11
CA VAL A 72 -14.08 -12.55 12.97
C VAL A 72 -13.45 -12.24 14.32
N TRP A 73 -12.29 -12.82 14.59
CA TRP A 73 -11.45 -12.48 15.74
C TRP A 73 -10.79 -11.12 15.52
N LEU A 74 -10.69 -10.31 16.58
CA LEU A 74 -10.01 -9.01 16.55
C LEU A 74 -8.77 -9.03 17.46
N ALA A 75 -7.61 -8.66 16.93
CA ALA A 75 -6.37 -8.63 17.72
C ALA A 75 -6.40 -7.53 18.81
N SER A 76 -5.92 -7.85 20.01
CA SER A 76 -5.93 -6.93 21.16
C SER A 76 -4.76 -5.94 21.20
N LYS A 77 -3.82 -6.01 20.25
CA LYS A 77 -2.50 -5.35 20.31
C LYS A 77 -2.53 -3.85 20.67
N ASN A 78 -3.57 -3.15 20.22
CA ASN A 78 -3.78 -1.71 20.37
C ASN A 78 -5.03 -1.36 21.20
N ILE A 79 -5.65 -2.34 21.85
CA ILE A 79 -6.87 -2.15 22.64
C ILE A 79 -6.52 -2.38 24.11
N LYS A 80 -6.92 -1.46 24.97
CA LYS A 80 -6.75 -1.62 26.42
C LYS A 80 -7.74 -2.68 26.91
N THR A 81 -7.23 -3.80 27.37
CA THR A 81 -8.04 -4.85 28.00
C THR A 81 -8.19 -4.58 29.49
N THR A 82 -9.13 -5.29 30.14
CA THR A 82 -9.37 -5.19 31.59
C THR A 82 -8.17 -5.67 32.41
N ARG A 83 -7.29 -6.49 31.83
CA ARG A 83 -6.16 -7.08 32.56
C ARG A 83 -5.05 -6.06 32.83
N PRO A 84 -4.39 -6.14 34.01
CA PRO A 84 -3.38 -5.17 34.42
C PRO A 84 -2.06 -5.29 33.64
N THR A 85 -1.73 -6.48 33.11
CA THR A 85 -0.48 -6.72 32.39
C THR A 85 -0.71 -7.25 30.98
N LYS A 86 0.06 -6.74 30.01
CA LYS A 86 -0.01 -7.14 28.59
C LYS A 86 0.44 -8.59 28.34
N LYS A 87 1.27 -9.16 29.22
CA LYS A 87 1.75 -10.55 29.07
C LYS A 87 0.62 -11.57 29.30
N LEU A 88 -0.33 -11.22 30.16
CA LEU A 88 -1.49 -12.06 30.50
C LEU A 88 -2.76 -11.59 29.79
N SER A 89 -2.72 -10.53 28.97
CA SER A 89 -3.86 -10.09 28.18
C SER A 89 -4.20 -11.08 27.09
N GLU A 90 -5.49 -11.18 26.77
CA GLU A 90 -5.97 -11.95 25.64
C GLU A 90 -5.28 -11.45 24.36
N GLY A 91 -4.70 -12.34 23.54
CA GLY A 91 -4.09 -11.94 22.26
C GLY A 91 -5.13 -11.58 21.20
N TRP A 92 -6.24 -12.32 21.20
CA TRP A 92 -7.40 -12.14 20.35
C TRP A 92 -8.63 -11.92 21.22
N LEU A 93 -9.40 -10.90 20.86
CA LEU A 93 -10.63 -10.49 21.50
C LEU A 93 -11.80 -11.28 20.94
N GLU A 94 -12.94 -11.22 21.64
CA GLU A 94 -14.17 -11.91 21.28
C GLU A 94 -14.49 -11.84 19.78
N PRO A 95 -15.07 -12.91 19.19
CA PRO A 95 -15.53 -12.88 17.81
C PRO A 95 -16.58 -11.79 17.60
N PHE A 96 -16.30 -10.85 16.69
CA PHE A 96 -17.22 -9.77 16.32
C PHE A 96 -17.87 -10.07 14.98
N GLU A 97 -19.12 -9.64 14.82
CA GLU A 97 -19.83 -9.72 13.54
C GLU A 97 -19.24 -8.69 12.56
N PHE A 98 -18.85 -9.17 11.38
CA PHE A 98 -18.46 -8.33 10.28
C PHE A 98 -19.70 -7.69 9.64
N LEU A 99 -19.70 -6.36 9.48
CA LEU A 99 -20.84 -5.63 8.89
C LEU A 99 -20.63 -5.34 7.41
N LYS A 100 -19.52 -4.65 7.07
CA LYS A 100 -19.24 -4.26 5.69
C LYS A 100 -17.77 -3.91 5.48
N LYS A 101 -17.32 -4.06 4.22
CA LYS A 101 -15.99 -3.63 3.77
C LYS A 101 -16.04 -2.14 3.48
N VAL A 102 -15.25 -1.35 4.20
CA VAL A 102 -15.18 0.12 4.03
C VAL A 102 -14.19 0.50 2.94
N GLY A 103 -13.12 -0.27 2.82
CA GLY A 103 -12.11 -0.09 1.77
C GLY A 103 -11.37 -1.39 1.47
N SER A 104 -10.34 -1.32 0.63
CA SER A 104 -9.59 -2.51 0.19
C SER A 104 -9.06 -3.34 1.37
N HIS A 105 -8.59 -2.67 2.44
CA HIS A 105 -7.98 -3.31 3.61
C HIS A 105 -8.65 -2.92 4.94
N ALA A 106 -9.84 -2.32 4.90
CA ALA A 106 -10.52 -1.79 6.09
C ALA A 106 -11.94 -2.34 6.20
N TYR A 107 -12.27 -2.92 7.35
CA TYR A 107 -13.53 -3.62 7.61
C TYR A 107 -14.24 -3.02 8.82
N HIS A 108 -15.55 -2.87 8.71
CA HIS A 108 -16.42 -2.38 9.79
C HIS A 108 -16.97 -3.58 10.58
N LEU A 109 -16.74 -3.59 11.89
CA LEU A 109 -17.22 -4.60 12.81
C LEU A 109 -18.35 -4.06 13.70
N LYS A 110 -19.24 -4.95 14.12
CA LYS A 110 -20.25 -4.66 15.14
C LYS A 110 -19.61 -4.77 16.53
N LEU A 111 -19.13 -3.65 17.05
CA LEU A 111 -18.58 -3.59 18.40
C LEU A 111 -19.70 -3.45 19.45
N PRO A 112 -19.55 -4.09 20.62
CA PRO A 112 -20.48 -3.95 21.72
C PRO A 112 -20.39 -2.56 22.35
N LEU A 113 -21.48 -2.16 22.98
CA LEU A 113 -21.66 -0.83 23.55
C LEU A 113 -20.63 -0.49 24.65
N LYS A 114 -20.01 -1.49 25.28
CA LYS A 114 -18.90 -1.31 26.23
C LYS A 114 -17.68 -0.61 25.60
N TRP A 115 -17.52 -0.66 24.28
CA TRP A 115 -16.34 -0.15 23.56
C TRP A 115 -16.64 1.08 22.70
N LYS A 116 -17.54 1.98 23.14
CA LYS A 116 -17.87 3.21 22.38
C LYS A 116 -16.67 4.07 22.01
N SER A 117 -15.61 4.03 22.81
CA SER A 117 -14.38 4.82 22.59
C SER A 117 -13.52 4.27 21.43
N VAL A 118 -13.68 2.99 21.07
CA VAL A 118 -12.92 2.36 20.00
C VAL A 118 -13.65 2.53 18.67
N HIS A 119 -12.97 3.02 17.65
CA HIS A 119 -13.55 3.11 16.31
C HIS A 119 -13.82 1.71 15.73
N PRO A 120 -15.00 1.46 15.14
CA PRO A 120 -15.41 0.13 14.71
C PRO A 120 -14.81 -0.32 13.36
N VAL A 121 -13.84 0.43 12.82
CA VAL A 121 -13.20 0.14 11.53
C VAL A 121 -11.77 -0.31 11.76
N PHE A 122 -11.43 -1.52 11.30
CA PHE A 122 -10.13 -2.15 11.53
C PHE A 122 -9.44 -2.56 10.23
N HIS A 123 -8.11 -2.50 10.24
CA HIS A 123 -7.28 -3.00 9.14
C HIS A 123 -7.25 -4.54 9.12
N VAL A 124 -7.13 -5.16 7.93
CA VAL A 124 -7.15 -6.63 7.75
C VAL A 124 -6.17 -7.36 8.66
N SER A 125 -4.99 -6.80 8.89
CA SER A 125 -3.94 -7.42 9.72
C SER A 125 -4.33 -7.61 11.19
N PHE A 126 -5.42 -6.98 11.64
CA PHE A 126 -5.95 -7.17 12.99
C PHE A 126 -7.12 -8.16 13.03
N LEU A 127 -7.50 -8.77 11.90
CA LEU A 127 -8.66 -9.63 11.77
C LEU A 127 -8.24 -11.03 11.38
N GLU A 128 -8.86 -12.03 12.00
CA GLU A 128 -8.69 -13.43 11.63
C GLU A 128 -10.07 -14.12 11.54
N PRO A 129 -10.34 -14.94 10.51
CA PRO A 129 -11.59 -15.69 10.42
C PRO A 129 -11.71 -16.67 11.59
N VAL A 130 -12.91 -16.78 12.17
CA VAL A 130 -13.19 -17.78 13.20
C VAL A 130 -13.22 -19.16 12.56
N LYS A 131 -12.20 -19.98 12.84
CA LYS A 131 -12.17 -21.39 12.40
C LYS A 131 -12.78 -22.26 13.48
N GLN A 132 -13.75 -23.09 13.09
CA GLN A 132 -14.24 -24.15 13.98
C GLN A 132 -13.15 -25.22 14.13
N SER A 133 -13.01 -25.77 15.34
CA SER A 133 -12.06 -26.86 15.57
C SER A 133 -12.50 -28.11 14.82
N SER A 134 -11.59 -28.73 14.07
CA SER A 134 -11.84 -30.01 13.39
C SER A 134 -11.89 -31.22 14.33
N ILE A 135 -11.53 -31.03 15.61
CA ILE A 135 -11.53 -32.07 16.64
C ILE A 135 -12.95 -32.21 17.20
N ALA A 136 -13.50 -33.43 17.14
CA ALA A 136 -14.82 -33.74 17.68
C ALA A 136 -14.93 -33.37 19.18
N ASN A 137 -16.10 -32.88 19.60
CA ASN A 137 -16.42 -32.48 20.99
C ASN A 137 -15.60 -31.31 21.57
N ARG A 138 -14.84 -30.58 20.75
CA ARG A 138 -14.14 -29.34 21.13
C ARG A 138 -14.92 -28.07 20.77
N ASN A 139 -16.25 -28.14 20.76
CA ASN A 139 -17.08 -26.95 20.62
C ASN A 139 -16.97 -26.12 21.89
N GLN A 140 -16.40 -24.91 21.79
CA GLN A 140 -16.46 -23.92 22.86
C GLN A 140 -17.90 -23.39 22.94
N PHE A 141 -18.72 -24.05 23.74
CA PHE A 141 -19.95 -23.43 24.21
C PHE A 141 -19.56 -22.25 25.10
N PRO A 142 -20.20 -21.07 24.96
CA PRO A 142 -19.93 -19.94 25.85
C PRO A 142 -20.12 -20.42 27.29
N LEU A 143 -19.10 -20.22 28.13
CA LEU A 143 -19.19 -20.57 29.54
C LEU A 143 -20.39 -19.84 30.14
N PRO A 144 -21.27 -20.54 30.89
CA PRO A 144 -22.40 -19.88 31.54
C PRO A 144 -21.87 -18.74 32.44
N PRO A 145 -22.61 -17.62 32.56
CA PRO A 145 -22.23 -16.54 33.46
C PRO A 145 -21.97 -17.08 34.87
N ILE A 146 -20.83 -16.72 35.46
CA ILE A 146 -20.51 -17.07 36.83
C ILE A 146 -21.42 -16.23 37.72
N LEU A 147 -22.37 -16.86 38.40
CA LEU A 147 -23.13 -16.24 39.48
C LEU A 147 -22.20 -16.13 40.68
N VAL A 148 -21.63 -14.94 40.91
CA VAL A 148 -20.97 -14.64 42.18
C VAL A 148 -22.09 -14.40 43.17
N GLU A 149 -22.39 -15.40 44.00
CA GLU A 149 -23.25 -15.20 45.16
C GLU A 149 -22.56 -14.16 46.04
N GLU A 150 -23.18 -12.97 46.14
CA GLU A 150 -22.75 -11.92 47.05
C GLU A 150 -22.88 -12.48 48.48
N GLN A 151 -21.76 -12.88 49.07
CA GLN A 151 -21.70 -13.19 50.49
C GLN A 151 -21.74 -11.86 51.25
N GLU A 152 -22.84 -11.65 51.98
CA GLU A 152 -23.03 -10.57 52.95
C GLU A 152 -21.93 -10.52 54.03
#